data_AF-A0A9D6FLT5-F1
#
_entry.id   AF-A0A9D6FLT5-F1
#
_cell.length_a   1.000
_cell.length_b   1.000
_cell.length_c   1.000
_cell.angle_alpha   90.00
_cell.angle_beta   90.00
_cell.angle_gamma   90.00
#
_symmetry.space_group_name_H-M   'P 1'
#
loop_
_entity.id
_entity.type
_entity.pdbx_description
1 polymer ?
#
loop_
_entity_poly.entity_id
_entity_poly.type
_entity_poly.pdbx_seq_one_letter_code
_entity_poly.pdbx_strand_id
1 'polypeptide(L)'
;MENTDPIALRPERADASPRPEAQIRFVIPVASGKCGVGKSTVSANLAFALAKRGFRVGLMDADVYGPSIPTLMGTEGQPTKAESGKIRPLTRGPIKIISTAFFIPRGEAVIWRGPMLHKMIGDFLNQVDWGSLDYLITDLPPGTGDVQISLCQKIRLTGAVIVSTPQDLAFHVAEKAISMFKKLQTPILGIIENMSGYACSHCGHVEEIFGRGGARKHAEEAGIEFLGEIPLSTDIRITSDSGKPIVEEKPDSTAAKAFFAIADRLVAAVEAREQAGGQGAGPGLKAVTQPAKAEIRMEWTDGHVSLFKAYDLRLACPCAACVDERTGEMRINPAQISKEVYPVKFERVGSYGLGFRWSDGHSTGIYTHARLRALCSCADCQKRRMSK
;
A
#
# COMPACT_ATOMS: atom_id res chain seq x y z
N MET A 1 37.28 18.97 -18.27
CA MET A 1 36.21 18.40 -19.14
C MET A 1 35.30 17.61 -18.23
N GLU A 2 34.36 18.31 -17.62
CA GLU A 2 33.37 17.78 -16.68
C GLU A 2 32.19 17.28 -17.50
N ASN A 3 31.88 15.98 -17.37
CA ASN A 3 30.73 15.38 -18.00
C ASN A 3 29.56 15.45 -17.00
N THR A 4 28.81 16.55 -17.04
CA THR A 4 27.55 16.71 -16.31
C THR A 4 26.43 16.14 -17.16
N ASP A 5 26.10 14.86 -16.97
CA ASP A 5 24.88 14.31 -17.56
C ASP A 5 23.65 15.04 -16.95
N PRO A 6 22.77 15.63 -17.76
CA PRO A 6 21.60 16.33 -17.27
C PRO A 6 20.60 15.33 -16.66
N ILE A 7 20.07 15.65 -15.49
CA ILE A 7 18.93 14.93 -14.88
C ILE A 7 17.76 15.04 -15.85
N ALA A 8 17.46 13.95 -16.57
CA ALA A 8 16.37 13.89 -17.53
C ALA A 8 15.03 14.05 -16.78
N LEU A 9 14.44 15.25 -16.87
CA LEU A 9 13.05 15.48 -16.53
C LEU A 9 12.18 14.58 -17.45
N ARG A 10 11.37 13.71 -16.85
CA ARG A 10 10.40 12.90 -17.62
C ARG A 10 9.45 13.84 -18.37
N PRO A 11 9.08 13.54 -19.63
CA PRO A 11 8.09 14.33 -20.35
C PRO A 11 6.75 14.32 -19.60
N GLU A 12 6.05 15.45 -19.59
CA GLU A 12 4.70 15.58 -19.03
C GLU A 12 3.80 14.48 -19.60
N ARG A 13 3.26 13.62 -18.71
CA ARG A 13 2.30 12.59 -19.13
C ARG A 13 1.05 13.28 -19.63
N ALA A 14 0.69 13.02 -20.88
CA ALA A 14 -0.58 13.43 -21.48
C ALA A 14 -1.75 13.08 -20.56
N ASP A 15 -2.61 14.07 -20.34
CA ASP A 15 -3.76 14.05 -19.45
C ASP A 15 -4.66 12.85 -19.76
N ALA A 16 -4.57 11.82 -18.91
CA ALA A 16 -5.52 10.73 -18.91
C ALA A 16 -6.81 11.27 -18.26
N SER A 17 -7.74 11.68 -19.13
CA SER A 17 -9.12 12.13 -18.86
C SER A 17 -9.67 11.80 -17.46
N PRO A 18 -10.29 12.77 -16.76
CA PRO A 18 -10.63 12.67 -15.35
C PRO A 18 -11.65 11.55 -15.13
N ARG A 19 -11.25 10.50 -14.41
CA ARG A 19 -12.23 9.62 -13.78
C ARG A 19 -12.73 10.35 -12.50
N PRO A 20 -14.01 10.31 -12.14
CA PRO A 20 -14.51 10.94 -10.92
C PRO A 20 -14.27 10.02 -9.72
N GLU A 21 -14.13 10.61 -8.53
CA GLU A 21 -13.97 9.96 -7.21
C GLU A 21 -12.54 9.45 -6.89
N ALA A 22 -12.02 9.90 -5.74
CA ALA A 22 -10.64 9.80 -5.22
C ALA A 22 -9.78 8.66 -5.83
N GLN A 23 -8.99 8.99 -6.85
CA GLN A 23 -8.07 8.06 -7.50
C GLN A 23 -6.70 8.14 -6.87
N ILE A 24 -6.51 7.37 -5.80
CA ILE A 24 -5.17 7.01 -5.37
C ILE A 24 -4.75 5.80 -6.21
N ARG A 25 -3.74 5.96 -7.07
CA ARG A 25 -3.27 4.90 -7.95
C ARG A 25 -2.51 3.82 -7.19
N PHE A 26 -1.58 4.22 -6.32
CA PHE A 26 -0.77 3.30 -5.52
C PHE A 26 -0.82 3.64 -4.03
N VAL A 27 -1.11 2.65 -3.19
CA VAL A 27 -1.05 2.77 -1.73
C VAL A 27 0.15 1.96 -1.24
N ILE A 28 1.15 2.66 -0.70
CA ILE A 28 2.43 2.09 -0.28
C ILE A 28 2.56 2.22 1.25
N PRO A 29 2.22 1.17 2.00
CA PRO A 29 2.51 1.13 3.42
C PRO A 29 4.00 0.98 3.67
N VAL A 30 4.53 1.82 4.56
CA VAL A 30 5.88 1.76 5.09
C VAL A 30 5.81 1.18 6.48
N ALA A 31 6.46 0.04 6.69
CA ALA A 31 6.40 -0.73 7.93
C ALA A 31 7.78 -0.95 8.54
N SER A 32 7.82 -1.31 9.82
CA SER A 32 9.04 -1.74 10.50
C SER A 32 8.74 -2.80 11.55
N GLY A 33 9.70 -3.70 11.81
CA GLY A 33 9.55 -4.75 12.82
C GLY A 33 9.61 -4.25 14.27
N LYS A 34 10.16 -3.04 14.49
CA LYS A 34 10.24 -2.38 15.81
C LYS A 34 10.15 -0.85 15.72
N CYS A 35 10.08 -0.20 16.88
CA CYS A 35 10.18 1.25 17.03
C CYS A 35 11.64 1.72 16.92
N GLY A 36 11.84 2.99 16.54
CA GLY A 36 13.17 3.63 16.54
C GLY A 36 14.04 3.39 15.31
N VAL A 37 13.55 2.67 14.29
CA VAL A 37 14.31 2.41 13.05
C VAL A 37 14.35 3.58 12.07
N GLY A 38 13.70 4.71 12.40
CA GLY A 38 13.56 5.88 11.52
C GLY A 38 12.51 5.73 10.40
N LYS A 39 11.54 4.82 10.55
CA LYS A 39 10.44 4.58 9.59
C LYS A 39 9.75 5.87 9.13
N SER A 40 9.32 6.73 10.05
CA SER A 40 8.62 7.99 9.73
C SER A 40 9.51 8.98 8.96
N THR A 41 10.80 9.05 9.31
CA THR A 41 11.80 9.85 8.58
C THR A 41 11.96 9.32 7.15
N VAL A 42 11.97 8.00 6.97
CA VAL A 42 12.01 7.37 5.64
C VAL A 42 10.73 7.68 4.87
N SER A 43 9.54 7.53 5.48
CA SER A 43 8.25 7.84 4.88
C SER A 43 8.17 9.29 4.37
N ALA A 44 8.59 10.26 5.19
CA ALA A 44 8.59 11.68 4.84
C ALA A 44 9.53 12.00 3.68
N ASN A 45 10.79 11.55 3.74
CA ASN A 45 11.78 11.80 2.69
C ASN A 45 11.43 11.07 1.39
N LEU A 46 10.88 9.86 1.47
CA LEU A 46 10.40 9.12 0.30
C LEU A 46 9.24 9.84 -0.39
N ALA A 47 8.30 10.40 0.37
CA ALA A 47 7.20 11.18 -0.18
C ALA A 47 7.71 12.42 -0.95
N PHE A 48 8.68 13.14 -0.38
CA PHE A 48 9.32 14.27 -1.05
C PHE A 48 10.15 13.86 -2.26
N ALA A 49 10.90 12.75 -2.18
CA ALA A 49 11.67 12.25 -3.32
C ALA A 49 10.76 11.92 -4.51
N LEU A 50 9.63 11.25 -4.27
CA LEU A 50 8.62 10.97 -5.29
C LEU A 50 7.99 12.26 -5.84
N ALA A 51 7.67 13.23 -4.99
CA ALA A 51 7.11 14.50 -5.43
C ALA A 51 8.09 15.30 -6.31
N LYS A 52 9.39 15.31 -5.96
CA LYS A 52 10.46 15.92 -6.78
C LYS A 52 10.66 15.20 -8.12
N ARG A 53 10.22 13.94 -8.26
CA ARG A 53 10.15 13.19 -9.52
C ARG A 53 8.86 13.49 -10.32
N GLY A 54 8.04 14.44 -9.88
CA GLY A 54 6.84 14.89 -10.59
C GLY A 54 5.58 14.08 -10.30
N PHE A 55 5.59 13.17 -9.32
CA PHE A 55 4.41 12.43 -8.93
C PHE A 55 3.50 13.23 -8.00
N ARG A 56 2.19 13.02 -8.09
CA ARG A 56 1.23 13.53 -7.10
C ARG A 56 1.26 12.62 -5.87
N VAL A 57 1.67 13.16 -4.73
CA VAL A 57 1.94 12.36 -3.53
C VAL A 57 1.06 12.78 -2.36
N GLY A 58 0.47 11.80 -1.69
CA GLY A 58 -0.11 11.93 -0.36
C GLY A 58 0.76 11.22 0.68
N LEU A 59 0.75 11.74 1.90
CA LEU A 59 1.39 11.15 3.06
C LEU A 59 0.36 11.01 4.19
N MET A 60 0.05 9.77 4.54
CA MET A 60 -0.86 9.44 5.63
C MET A 60 -0.06 8.91 6.81
N ASP A 61 -0.10 9.64 7.91
CA ASP A 61 0.46 9.21 9.19
C ASP A 61 -0.58 8.35 9.93
N ALA A 62 -0.32 7.05 9.98
CA ALA A 62 -1.14 6.07 10.70
C ALA A 62 -0.52 5.67 12.04
N ASP A 63 0.63 6.23 12.42
CA ASP A 63 1.30 5.96 13.71
C ASP A 63 0.70 6.81 14.83
N VAL A 64 -0.49 6.41 15.29
CA VAL A 64 -1.29 7.22 16.21
C VAL A 64 -0.67 7.39 17.59
N TYR A 65 0.23 6.49 18.00
CA TYR A 65 0.86 6.53 19.32
C TYR A 65 2.10 7.43 19.36
N GLY A 66 2.73 7.67 18.21
CA GLY A 66 3.93 8.51 18.10
C GLY A 66 3.97 9.29 16.79
N PRO A 67 2.95 10.10 16.47
CA PRO A 67 2.84 10.77 15.18
C PRO A 67 4.02 11.73 15.01
N SER A 68 4.93 11.39 14.10
CA SER A 68 6.17 12.14 13.87
C SER A 68 6.14 12.94 12.57
N ILE A 69 5.22 12.60 11.66
CA ILE A 69 5.13 13.20 10.32
C ILE A 69 4.89 14.72 10.37
N PRO A 70 3.99 15.29 11.19
CA PRO A 70 3.80 16.74 11.27
C PRO A 70 5.08 17.51 11.57
N THR A 71 5.86 17.04 12.54
CA THR A 71 7.14 17.63 12.94
C THR A 71 8.16 17.52 11.80
N LEU A 72 8.34 16.31 11.24
CA LEU A 72 9.28 16.06 10.14
C LEU A 72 8.99 16.89 8.89
N MET A 73 7.71 17.19 8.65
CA MET A 73 7.24 17.96 7.50
C MET A 73 7.09 19.46 7.81
N GLY A 74 7.39 19.90 9.05
CA GLY A 74 7.22 21.28 9.48
C GLY A 74 5.81 21.81 9.22
N THR A 75 4.80 20.97 9.46
CA THR A 75 3.40 21.24 9.12
C THR A 75 2.57 21.36 10.39
N GLU A 76 1.92 22.50 10.56
CA GLU A 76 1.07 22.81 11.71
C GLU A 76 -0.32 23.26 11.25
N GLY A 77 -1.33 23.11 12.11
CA GLY A 77 -2.71 23.50 11.85
C GLY A 77 -3.68 22.33 11.96
N GLN A 78 -4.95 22.61 11.66
CA GLN A 78 -6.03 21.64 11.72
C GLN A 78 -6.68 21.47 10.33
N PRO A 79 -6.97 20.23 9.89
CA PRO A 79 -7.75 19.98 8.69
C PRO A 79 -9.11 20.67 8.75
N THR A 80 -9.49 21.32 7.66
CA THR A 80 -10.82 21.94 7.53
C THR A 80 -11.76 21.02 6.76
N LYS A 81 -13.05 21.34 6.71
CA LYS A 81 -13.97 20.69 5.76
C LYS A 81 -13.82 21.30 4.37
N ALA A 82 -13.80 20.47 3.34
CA ALA A 82 -13.94 20.86 1.95
C ALA A 82 -15.43 21.10 1.61
N GLU A 83 -15.69 21.76 0.48
CA GLU A 83 -17.06 21.99 -0.02
C GLU A 83 -17.81 20.68 -0.27
N SER A 84 -17.08 19.61 -0.62
CA SER A 84 -17.60 18.25 -0.77
C SER A 84 -18.03 17.59 0.55
N GLY A 85 -17.83 18.24 1.70
CA GLY A 85 -18.04 17.69 3.04
C GLY A 85 -16.90 16.80 3.54
N LYS A 86 -15.94 16.47 2.69
CA LYS A 86 -14.73 15.70 3.03
C LYS A 86 -13.73 16.51 3.86
N ILE A 87 -12.82 15.82 4.54
CA ILE A 87 -11.69 16.41 5.27
C ILE A 87 -10.69 16.93 4.24
N ARG A 88 -10.43 18.24 4.23
CA ARG A 88 -9.37 18.86 3.44
C ARG A 88 -8.03 18.61 4.15
N PRO A 89 -7.11 17.81 3.59
CA PRO A 89 -5.82 17.56 4.21
C PRO A 89 -4.97 18.83 4.21
N LEU A 90 -3.99 18.89 5.12
CA LEU A 90 -2.95 19.92 5.08
C LEU A 90 -2.04 19.67 3.88
N THR A 91 -1.30 20.69 3.46
CA THR A 91 -0.37 20.60 2.34
C THR A 91 0.99 21.16 2.72
N ARG A 92 2.05 20.50 2.24
CA ARG A 92 3.43 21.00 2.30
C ARG A 92 4.02 20.89 0.90
N GLY A 93 4.15 22.03 0.23
CA GLY A 93 4.46 22.05 -1.20
C GLY A 93 3.45 21.21 -1.99
N PRO A 94 3.88 20.28 -2.86
CA PRO A 94 2.97 19.43 -3.64
C PRO A 94 2.39 18.23 -2.87
N ILE A 95 2.76 18.03 -1.60
CA ILE A 95 2.39 16.83 -0.83
C ILE A 95 1.16 17.13 0.03
N LYS A 96 0.13 16.30 -0.08
CA LYS A 96 -1.03 16.31 0.82
C LYS A 96 -0.73 15.46 2.06
N ILE A 97 -1.06 15.96 3.25
CA ILE A 97 -0.70 15.33 4.52
C ILE A 97 -1.92 15.19 5.42
N ILE A 98 -2.12 14.02 5.98
CA ILE A 98 -3.05 13.80 7.10
C ILE A 98 -2.34 13.05 8.23
N SER A 99 -2.58 13.48 9.46
CA SER A 99 -2.07 12.86 10.68
C SER A 99 -3.09 13.02 11.78
N THR A 100 -3.09 12.08 12.72
CA THR A 100 -3.92 12.13 13.93
C THR A 100 -3.57 13.31 14.82
N ALA A 101 -2.29 13.71 14.84
CA ALA A 101 -1.81 14.83 15.64
C ALA A 101 -2.46 16.16 15.26
N PHE A 102 -2.97 16.31 14.04
CA PHE A 102 -3.66 17.54 13.64
C PHE A 102 -5.04 17.71 14.30
N PHE A 103 -5.58 16.64 14.88
CA PHE A 103 -6.88 16.66 15.57
C PHE A 103 -6.72 16.74 17.10
N ILE A 104 -5.50 16.67 17.62
CA ILE A 104 -5.23 16.71 19.05
C ILE A 104 -4.69 18.11 19.41
N PRO A 105 -5.33 18.85 20.33
CA PRO A 105 -4.80 20.10 20.85
C PRO A 105 -3.42 19.89 21.51
N ARG A 106 -2.52 20.87 21.36
CA ARG A 106 -1.18 20.80 21.98
C ARG A 106 -1.31 20.66 23.50
N GLY A 107 -0.63 19.66 24.07
CA GLY A 107 -0.58 19.42 25.52
C GLY A 107 -1.66 18.50 26.06
N GLU A 108 -2.59 18.01 25.23
CA GLU A 108 -3.63 17.08 25.65
C GLU A 108 -3.25 15.62 25.35
N ALA A 109 -3.44 14.74 26.34
CA ALA A 109 -3.29 13.30 26.16
C ALA A 109 -4.65 12.67 25.80
N VAL A 110 -4.79 12.19 24.55
CA VAL A 110 -5.99 11.48 24.11
C VAL A 110 -5.81 9.98 24.34
N ILE A 111 -6.75 9.37 25.07
CA ILE A 111 -6.79 7.91 25.25
C ILE A 111 -7.41 7.28 24.00
N TRP A 112 -6.56 6.72 23.14
CA TRP A 112 -7.00 6.03 21.95
C TRP A 112 -7.54 4.63 22.27
N ARG A 113 -8.84 4.41 21.99
CA ARG A 113 -9.45 3.07 22.01
C ARG A 113 -9.36 2.44 20.62
N GLY A 114 -9.12 1.13 20.54
CA GLY A 114 -8.96 0.39 19.28
C GLY A 114 -10.02 0.70 18.21
N PRO A 115 -11.34 0.64 18.52
CA PRO A 115 -12.39 0.97 17.56
C PRO A 115 -12.30 2.39 17.00
N MET A 116 -11.83 3.35 17.81
CA MET A 116 -11.67 4.75 17.41
C MET A 116 -10.52 4.91 16.42
N LEU A 117 -9.41 4.21 16.66
CA LEU A 117 -8.27 4.15 15.74
C LEU A 117 -8.68 3.54 14.39
N HIS A 118 -9.36 2.40 14.43
CA HIS A 118 -9.82 1.72 13.21
C HIS A 118 -10.82 2.53 12.39
N LYS A 119 -11.66 3.34 13.06
CA LYS A 119 -12.57 4.28 12.41
C LYS A 119 -11.78 5.43 11.79
N MET A 120 -10.93 6.09 12.57
CA MET A 120 -10.19 7.26 12.10
C MET A 120 -9.28 6.96 10.91
N ILE A 121 -8.57 5.83 10.93
CA ILE A 121 -7.76 5.45 9.77
C ILE A 121 -8.65 5.15 8.56
N GLY A 122 -9.81 4.51 8.76
CA GLY A 122 -10.83 4.35 7.73
C GLY A 122 -11.31 5.69 7.15
N ASP A 123 -11.51 6.69 8.01
CA ASP A 123 -11.89 8.04 7.62
C ASP A 123 -10.76 8.73 6.85
N PHE A 124 -9.49 8.54 7.22
CA PHE A 124 -8.36 9.08 6.47
C PHE A 124 -8.30 8.59 5.02
N LEU A 125 -8.75 7.38 4.76
CA LEU A 125 -8.73 6.81 3.40
C LEU A 125 -9.94 7.24 2.57
N ASN A 126 -11.12 7.30 3.19
CA ASN A 126 -12.38 7.46 2.48
C ASN A 126 -12.93 8.89 2.53
N GLN A 127 -12.69 9.58 3.65
CA GLN A 127 -13.25 10.89 3.96
C GLN A 127 -12.27 12.03 3.76
N VAL A 128 -10.98 11.77 3.52
CA VAL A 128 -10.03 12.82 3.13
C VAL A 128 -10.13 13.11 1.64
N ASP A 129 -10.11 14.38 1.29
CA ASP A 129 -10.09 14.87 -0.08
C ASP A 129 -8.67 14.82 -0.68
N TRP A 130 -8.23 13.59 -0.95
CA TRP A 130 -6.94 13.32 -1.59
C TRP A 130 -6.86 13.83 -3.03
N GLY A 131 -7.99 14.06 -3.70
CA GLY A 131 -8.02 14.31 -5.15
C GLY A 131 -7.44 13.12 -5.93
N SER A 132 -6.69 13.40 -6.99
CA SER A 132 -5.95 12.41 -7.77
C SER A 132 -4.50 12.32 -7.29
N LEU A 133 -4.08 11.12 -6.86
CA LEU A 133 -2.73 10.84 -6.38
C LEU A 133 -2.12 9.67 -7.16
N ASP A 134 -0.84 9.78 -7.50
CA ASP A 134 -0.09 8.65 -8.04
C ASP A 134 0.36 7.72 -6.90
N TYR A 135 0.84 8.29 -5.79
CA TYR A 135 1.30 7.54 -4.61
C TYR A 135 0.69 8.09 -3.32
N LEU A 136 0.15 7.21 -2.48
CA LEU A 136 -0.16 7.47 -1.09
C LEU A 136 0.82 6.67 -0.23
N ILE A 137 1.80 7.36 0.36
CA ILE A 137 2.72 6.77 1.33
C ILE A 137 2.00 6.72 2.68
N THR A 138 1.96 5.55 3.30
CA THR A 138 1.30 5.34 4.59
C THR A 138 2.33 4.96 5.64
N ASP A 139 2.57 5.83 6.61
CA ASP A 139 3.46 5.57 7.73
C ASP A 139 2.73 4.73 8.79
N LEU A 140 2.98 3.42 8.80
CA LEU A 140 2.28 2.51 9.72
C LEU A 140 2.80 2.67 11.16
N PRO A 141 2.04 2.30 12.20
CA PRO A 141 2.60 2.09 13.54
C PRO A 141 3.81 1.13 13.51
N PRO A 142 4.69 1.10 14.51
CA PRO A 142 5.78 0.12 14.57
C PRO A 142 5.27 -1.29 14.96
N GLY A 143 6.00 -2.33 14.54
CA GLY A 143 5.78 -3.70 14.98
C GLY A 143 4.91 -4.52 14.02
N THR A 144 4.13 -5.46 14.59
CA THR A 144 3.15 -6.30 13.87
C THR A 144 1.83 -6.39 14.65
N GLY A 145 1.39 -5.25 15.20
CA GLY A 145 0.19 -5.17 16.06
C GLY A 145 -1.12 -5.08 15.28
N ASP A 146 -2.24 -5.26 15.98
CA ASP A 146 -3.59 -5.35 15.39
C ASP A 146 -4.00 -4.14 14.55
N VAL A 147 -3.50 -2.94 14.88
CA VAL A 147 -3.79 -1.70 14.13
C VAL A 147 -3.22 -1.76 12.71
N GLN A 148 -1.99 -2.25 12.54
CA GLN A 148 -1.35 -2.39 11.23
C GLN A 148 -2.07 -3.46 10.39
N ILE A 149 -2.39 -4.61 10.99
CA ILE A 149 -3.09 -5.71 10.34
C ILE A 149 -4.45 -5.24 9.84
N SER A 150 -5.24 -4.61 10.72
CA SER A 150 -6.57 -4.12 10.38
C SER A 150 -6.55 -3.04 9.30
N LEU A 151 -5.52 -2.19 9.30
CA LEU A 151 -5.34 -1.19 8.24
C LEU A 151 -5.05 -1.85 6.89
N CYS A 152 -4.14 -2.82 6.88
CA CYS A 152 -3.78 -3.55 5.68
C CYS A 152 -4.92 -4.41 5.11
N GLN A 153 -5.85 -4.86 5.96
CA GLN A 153 -7.04 -5.61 5.55
C GLN A 153 -8.15 -4.74 4.93
N LYS A 154 -8.24 -3.46 5.32
CA LYS A 154 -9.29 -2.55 4.85
C LYS A 154 -8.98 -1.88 3.52
N ILE A 155 -7.70 -1.83 3.13
CA ILE A 155 -7.26 -1.14 1.90
C ILE A 155 -6.68 -2.15 0.93
N ARG A 156 -6.92 -1.92 -0.36
CA ARG A 156 -6.13 -2.54 -1.41
C ARG A 156 -4.73 -1.92 -1.44
N LEU A 157 -3.76 -2.61 -0.84
CA LEU A 157 -2.36 -2.21 -0.88
C LEU A 157 -1.73 -2.65 -2.22
N THR A 158 -0.91 -1.77 -2.80
CA THR A 158 -0.12 -2.13 -3.99
C THR A 158 1.01 -3.08 -3.62
N GLY A 159 1.66 -2.77 -2.51
CA GLY A 159 2.67 -3.58 -1.85
C GLY A 159 3.40 -2.76 -0.79
N ALA A 160 4.02 -3.44 0.18
CA ALA A 160 4.64 -2.84 1.35
C ALA A 160 6.13 -2.60 1.17
N VAL A 161 6.62 -1.53 1.77
CA VAL A 161 8.05 -1.26 1.96
C VAL A 161 8.40 -1.52 3.41
N ILE A 162 9.48 -2.27 3.64
CA ILE A 162 9.94 -2.61 4.99
C ILE A 162 11.21 -1.81 5.30
N VAL A 163 11.17 -1.04 6.37
CA VAL A 163 12.33 -0.31 6.91
C VAL A 163 12.91 -1.09 8.06
N SER A 164 14.22 -1.31 8.02
CA SER A 164 14.97 -2.02 9.04
C SER A 164 16.34 -1.37 9.23
N THR A 165 17.09 -1.78 10.25
CA THR A 165 18.49 -1.38 10.45
C THR A 165 19.39 -2.61 10.36
N PRO A 166 20.72 -2.46 10.17
CA PRO A 166 21.64 -3.60 10.10
C PRO A 166 21.48 -4.57 11.29
N GLN A 167 21.23 -4.03 12.49
CA GLN A 167 21.07 -4.80 13.72
C GLN A 167 19.75 -5.58 13.76
N ASP A 168 18.67 -5.03 13.20
CA ASP A 168 17.33 -5.65 13.28
C ASP A 168 17.25 -6.99 12.55
N LEU A 169 17.97 -7.08 11.44
CA LEU A 169 18.02 -8.29 10.63
C LEU A 169 18.90 -9.36 11.28
N ALA A 170 19.97 -8.94 11.96
CA ALA A 170 20.73 -9.84 12.83
C ALA A 170 19.89 -10.39 13.99
N PHE A 171 18.84 -9.67 14.43
CA PHE A 171 17.94 -10.08 15.52
C PHE A 171 16.57 -10.61 15.06
N HIS A 172 16.38 -10.93 13.78
CA HIS A 172 15.11 -11.44 13.22
C HIS A 172 13.88 -10.56 13.48
N VAL A 173 14.07 -9.25 13.73
CA VAL A 173 12.97 -8.31 14.01
C VAL A 173 12.22 -7.97 12.72
N ALA A 174 12.94 -7.77 11.62
CA ALA A 174 12.36 -7.49 10.31
C ALA A 174 11.52 -8.66 9.76
N GLU A 175 11.89 -9.90 10.10
CA GLU A 175 11.17 -11.12 9.68
C GLU A 175 9.72 -11.13 10.15
N LYS A 176 9.42 -10.52 11.30
CA LYS A 176 8.04 -10.41 11.80
C LYS A 176 7.19 -9.57 10.84
N ALA A 177 7.72 -8.42 10.38
CA ALA A 177 7.03 -7.58 9.41
C ALA A 177 6.86 -8.29 8.06
N ILE A 178 7.90 -8.99 7.58
CA ILE A 178 7.84 -9.81 6.36
C ILE A 178 6.75 -10.87 6.49
N SER A 179 6.74 -11.62 7.59
CA SER A 179 5.76 -12.67 7.88
C SER A 179 4.34 -12.13 7.95
N MET A 180 4.14 -10.96 8.57
CA MET A 180 2.84 -10.29 8.63
C MET A 180 2.30 -9.98 7.22
N PHE A 181 3.10 -9.36 6.35
CA PHE A 181 2.65 -9.05 4.99
C PHE A 181 2.45 -10.30 4.13
N LYS A 182 3.27 -11.35 4.31
CA LYS A 182 3.04 -12.65 3.66
C LYS A 182 1.69 -13.24 4.07
N LYS A 183 1.33 -13.22 5.36
CA LYS A 183 0.02 -13.68 5.87
C LYS A 183 -1.14 -12.85 5.35
N LEU A 184 -0.94 -11.54 5.20
CA LEU A 184 -1.91 -10.62 4.61
C LEU A 184 -2.00 -10.74 3.09
N GLN A 185 -1.20 -11.61 2.46
CA GLN A 185 -1.06 -11.72 1.00
C GLN A 185 -0.71 -10.38 0.34
N THR A 186 -0.08 -9.49 1.11
CA THR A 186 0.39 -8.20 0.65
C THR A 186 1.81 -8.39 0.11
N PRO A 187 2.05 -8.02 -1.16
CA PRO A 187 3.37 -8.07 -1.77
C PRO A 187 4.34 -7.15 -1.05
N ILE A 188 5.60 -7.56 -0.93
CA ILE A 188 6.66 -6.69 -0.42
C ILE A 188 7.40 -6.13 -1.63
N LEU A 189 7.32 -4.81 -1.81
CA LEU A 189 7.98 -4.08 -2.91
C LEU A 189 9.49 -3.96 -2.68
N GLY A 190 9.92 -4.03 -1.42
CA GLY A 190 11.31 -4.22 -1.08
C GLY A 190 11.66 -3.79 0.33
N ILE A 191 12.93 -3.97 0.67
CA ILE A 191 13.51 -3.65 1.98
C ILE A 191 14.43 -2.43 1.84
N ILE A 192 14.35 -1.52 2.81
CA ILE A 192 15.25 -0.39 2.99
C ILE A 192 16.05 -0.61 4.27
N GLU A 193 17.38 -0.59 4.16
CA GLU A 193 18.28 -0.54 5.32
C GLU A 193 18.52 0.91 5.72
N ASN A 194 17.94 1.35 6.83
CA ASN A 194 18.23 2.66 7.40
C ASN A 194 19.36 2.56 8.41
N MET A 195 20.06 3.68 8.61
CA MET A 195 21.22 3.78 9.52
C MET A 195 22.39 2.86 9.13
N SER A 196 22.58 2.65 7.82
CA SER A 196 23.65 1.82 7.25
C SER A 196 24.96 2.62 7.17
N GLY A 197 25.73 2.61 8.25
CA GLY A 197 26.95 3.41 8.39
C GLY A 197 26.70 4.90 8.65
N TYR A 198 27.75 5.71 8.73
CA TYR A 198 27.72 7.15 9.01
C TYR A 198 28.39 7.94 7.89
N ALA A 199 27.62 8.80 7.22
CA ALA A 199 28.12 9.73 6.24
C ALA A 199 28.67 10.99 6.93
N CYS A 200 29.98 11.19 6.85
CA CYS A 200 30.65 12.38 7.35
C CYS A 200 30.14 13.62 6.61
N SER A 201 29.66 14.62 7.36
CA SER A 201 29.14 15.88 6.80
C SER A 201 30.21 16.76 6.16
N HIS A 202 31.50 16.50 6.41
CA HIS A 202 32.60 17.31 5.90
C HIS A 202 33.22 16.74 4.60
N CYS A 203 33.49 15.43 4.56
CA CYS A 203 34.16 14.79 3.42
C CYS A 203 33.28 13.80 2.64
N GLY A 204 32.08 13.48 3.12
CA GLY A 204 31.17 12.53 2.48
C GLY A 204 31.57 11.05 2.61
N HIS A 205 32.70 10.74 3.26
CA HIS A 205 33.09 9.37 3.59
C HIS A 205 32.02 8.68 4.43
N VAL A 206 31.76 7.40 4.15
CA VAL A 206 30.79 6.58 4.88
C VAL A 206 31.52 5.55 5.72
N GLU A 207 31.43 5.67 7.04
CA GLU A 207 32.04 4.77 8.01
C GLU A 207 31.04 3.72 8.51
N GLU A 208 31.40 2.44 8.53
CA GLU A 208 30.50 1.34 8.87
C GLU A 208 30.41 1.07 10.38
N ILE A 209 29.76 1.97 11.13
CA ILE A 209 29.69 1.91 12.61
C ILE A 209 28.96 0.65 13.13
N PHE A 210 27.97 0.14 12.38
CA PHE A 210 27.11 -0.97 12.80
C PHE A 210 27.14 -2.16 11.84
N GLY A 211 28.15 -2.22 10.97
CA GLY A 211 28.17 -3.11 9.82
C GLY A 211 27.23 -2.64 8.70
N ARG A 212 27.24 -3.38 7.58
CA ARG A 212 26.50 -3.05 6.36
C ARG A 212 25.99 -4.31 5.66
N GLY A 213 24.84 -4.19 4.98
CA GLY A 213 24.38 -5.18 4.02
C GLY A 213 23.65 -6.39 4.62
N GLY A 214 23.30 -6.33 5.91
CA GLY A 214 22.48 -7.36 6.55
C GLY A 214 21.10 -7.46 5.88
N ALA A 215 20.52 -6.31 5.51
CA ALA A 215 19.24 -6.23 4.84
C ALA A 215 19.30 -6.72 3.41
N ARG A 216 20.38 -6.41 2.69
CA ARG A 216 20.59 -6.86 1.32
C ARG A 216 20.67 -8.37 1.26
N LYS A 217 21.53 -8.98 2.10
CA LYS A 217 21.67 -10.43 2.18
C LYS A 217 20.35 -11.10 2.52
N HIS A 218 19.62 -10.58 3.50
CA HIS A 218 18.33 -11.15 3.88
C HIS A 218 17.25 -10.94 2.80
N ALA A 219 17.27 -9.82 2.08
CA ALA A 219 16.38 -9.56 0.97
C ALA A 219 16.61 -10.60 -0.15
N GLU A 220 17.88 -10.88 -0.48
CA GLU A 220 18.27 -11.92 -1.43
C GLU A 220 17.80 -13.31 -0.99
N GLU A 221 18.05 -13.70 0.26
CA GLU A 221 17.60 -14.98 0.84
C GLU A 221 16.06 -15.12 0.84
N ALA A 222 15.34 -14.02 1.08
CA ALA A 222 13.88 -13.99 1.11
C ALA A 222 13.23 -13.83 -0.27
N GLY A 223 14.02 -13.62 -1.33
CA GLY A 223 13.52 -13.32 -2.69
C GLY A 223 12.77 -11.99 -2.77
N ILE A 224 13.18 -11.01 -1.97
CA ILE A 224 12.59 -9.68 -1.88
C ILE A 224 13.56 -8.65 -2.48
N GLU A 225 13.05 -7.65 -3.18
CA GLU A 225 13.87 -6.58 -3.75
C GLU A 225 14.56 -5.76 -2.65
N PHE A 226 15.83 -5.38 -2.89
CA PHE A 226 16.56 -4.48 -2.01
C PHE A 226 16.55 -3.05 -2.56
N LEU A 227 15.75 -2.17 -1.95
CA LEU A 227 15.54 -0.82 -2.47
C LEU A 227 16.75 0.09 -2.21
N GLY A 228 17.51 -0.16 -1.15
CA GLY A 228 18.75 0.55 -0.87
C GLY A 228 19.02 0.79 0.60
N GLU A 229 20.02 1.64 0.81
CA GLU A 229 20.69 1.87 2.09
C GLU A 229 20.72 3.38 2.35
N ILE A 230 20.38 3.79 3.57
CA ILE A 230 20.40 5.18 4.00
C ILE A 230 21.40 5.32 5.14
N PRO A 231 22.49 6.09 4.96
CA PRO A 231 23.47 6.27 6.03
C PRO A 231 22.91 7.16 7.15
N LEU A 232 23.41 6.97 8.36
CA LEU A 232 23.33 7.98 9.41
C LEU A 232 24.01 9.26 8.91
N SER A 233 23.35 10.38 9.12
CA SER A 233 23.90 11.68 8.77
C SER A 233 23.40 12.72 9.75
N THR A 234 24.32 13.55 10.24
CA THR A 234 23.98 14.69 11.09
C THR A 234 23.00 15.63 10.38
N ASP A 235 23.11 15.72 9.05
CA ASP A 235 22.21 16.55 8.25
C ASP A 235 20.79 16.00 8.25
N ILE A 236 20.58 14.67 8.22
CA ILE A 236 19.22 14.10 8.32
C ILE A 236 18.58 14.54 9.63
N ARG A 237 19.31 14.47 10.75
CA ARG A 237 18.81 14.91 12.06
C ARG A 237 18.46 16.40 12.05
N ILE A 238 19.40 17.27 11.68
CA ILE A 238 19.20 18.74 11.70
C ILE A 238 18.00 19.13 10.85
N THR A 239 17.92 18.59 9.63
CA THR A 239 16.87 18.92 8.67
C THR A 239 15.50 18.39 9.13
N SER A 240 15.46 17.17 9.69
CA SER A 240 14.26 16.59 10.32
C SER A 240 13.75 17.40 11.51
N ASP A 241 14.65 17.82 12.41
CA ASP A 241 14.31 18.63 13.59
C ASP A 241 13.76 20.02 13.17
N SER A 242 14.24 20.55 12.05
CA SER A 242 13.77 21.82 11.48
C SER A 242 12.49 21.72 10.63
N GLY A 243 11.93 20.51 10.47
CA GLY A 243 10.75 20.28 9.64
C GLY A 243 10.96 20.50 8.15
N LYS A 244 12.18 20.27 7.66
CA LYS A 244 12.56 20.37 6.26
C LYS A 244 13.28 19.10 5.83
N PRO A 245 12.65 18.16 5.13
CA PRO A 245 13.31 16.89 4.80
C PRO A 245 14.60 17.06 3.99
N ILE A 246 15.59 16.18 4.21
CA ILE A 246 16.94 16.33 3.63
C ILE A 246 16.95 16.36 2.10
N VAL A 247 16.01 15.65 1.47
CA VAL A 247 15.82 15.64 0.01
C VAL A 247 15.39 16.99 -0.56
N GLU A 248 14.84 17.87 0.28
CA GLU A 248 14.51 19.25 -0.05
C GLU A 248 15.65 20.20 0.30
N GLU A 249 16.17 20.14 1.52
CA GLU A 249 17.14 21.12 2.03
C GLU A 249 18.56 20.90 1.49
N LYS A 250 18.98 19.64 1.29
CA LYS A 250 20.34 19.27 0.85
C LYS A 250 20.29 18.17 -0.22
N PRO A 251 19.72 18.44 -1.41
CA PRO A 251 19.46 17.43 -2.45
C PRO A 251 20.73 16.74 -2.97
N ASP A 252 21.88 17.42 -2.94
CA ASP A 252 23.16 16.88 -3.43
C ASP A 252 23.94 16.05 -2.39
N SER A 253 23.45 15.99 -1.14
CA SER A 253 24.08 15.22 -0.07
C SER A 253 24.00 13.71 -0.34
N THR A 254 24.96 12.95 0.21
CA THR A 254 24.98 11.48 0.11
C THR A 254 23.67 10.84 0.57
N ALA A 255 23.09 11.36 1.65
CA ALA A 255 21.81 10.89 2.19
C ALA A 255 20.62 11.21 1.29
N ALA A 256 20.52 12.43 0.73
CA ALA A 256 19.44 12.77 -0.19
C ALA A 256 19.51 11.93 -1.48
N LYS A 257 20.71 11.72 -2.03
CA LYS A 257 20.94 10.84 -3.18
C LYS A 257 20.48 9.41 -2.91
N ALA A 258 20.69 8.88 -1.71
CA ALA A 258 20.17 7.57 -1.31
C ALA A 258 18.63 7.51 -1.34
N PHE A 259 17.94 8.53 -0.81
CA PHE A 259 16.48 8.62 -0.88
C PHE A 259 15.95 8.69 -2.33
N PHE A 260 16.60 9.47 -3.20
CA PHE A 260 16.22 9.52 -4.61
C PHE A 260 16.40 8.16 -5.30
N ALA A 261 17.53 7.48 -5.08
CA ALA A 261 17.77 6.15 -5.64
C ALA A 261 16.74 5.12 -5.14
N ILE A 262 16.38 5.17 -3.86
CA ILE A 262 15.32 4.32 -3.28
C ILE A 262 13.97 4.63 -3.92
N ALA A 263 13.62 5.91 -4.11
CA ALA A 263 12.38 6.30 -4.77
C ALA A 263 12.34 5.78 -6.23
N ASP A 264 13.43 5.91 -6.97
CA ASP A 264 13.52 5.43 -8.36
C ASP A 264 13.37 3.90 -8.43
N ARG A 265 14.01 3.13 -7.51
CA ARG A 265 13.82 1.68 -7.41
C ARG A 265 12.41 1.29 -6.99
N LEU A 266 11.80 2.03 -6.06
CA LEU A 266 10.42 1.80 -5.65
C LEU A 266 9.45 1.99 -6.82
N VAL A 267 9.63 3.06 -7.61
CA VAL A 267 8.84 3.31 -8.82
C VAL A 267 9.00 2.15 -9.79
N ALA A 268 10.23 1.70 -10.04
CA ALA A 268 10.49 0.54 -10.90
C ALA A 268 9.84 -0.75 -10.37
N ALA A 269 9.91 -1.01 -9.05
CA ALA A 269 9.28 -2.17 -8.43
C ALA A 269 7.75 -2.13 -8.54
N VAL A 270 7.14 -0.95 -8.37
CA VAL A 270 5.71 -0.74 -8.56
C VAL A 270 5.32 -0.90 -10.03
N GLU A 271 6.08 -0.33 -10.97
CA GLU A 271 5.81 -0.43 -12.41
C GLU A 271 5.98 -1.88 -12.91
N ALA A 272 7.06 -2.57 -12.51
CA ALA A 272 7.28 -3.97 -12.80
C ALA A 272 6.16 -4.84 -12.20
N ARG A 273 5.69 -4.49 -11.00
CA ARG A 273 4.53 -5.15 -10.38
C ARG A 273 3.22 -4.85 -11.09
N GLU A 274 3.01 -3.66 -11.60
CA GLU A 274 1.84 -3.34 -12.42
C GLU A 274 1.90 -4.07 -13.76
N GLN A 275 3.09 -4.27 -14.34
CA GLN A 275 3.31 -5.04 -15.57
C GLN A 275 3.18 -6.56 -15.35
N ALA A 276 3.76 -7.09 -14.27
CA ALA A 276 3.58 -8.48 -13.82
C ALA A 276 2.14 -8.73 -13.32
N GLY A 277 1.53 -7.69 -12.75
CA GLY A 277 0.11 -7.54 -12.45
C GLY A 277 -0.74 -7.37 -13.71
N GLY A 278 -0.17 -6.98 -14.84
CA GLY A 278 -0.76 -7.14 -16.17
C GLY A 278 -0.85 -8.60 -16.60
N GLN A 279 -0.11 -9.50 -15.92
CA GLN A 279 -0.23 -10.95 -16.05
C GLN A 279 -0.86 -11.61 -14.80
N GLY A 280 -1.18 -10.87 -13.73
CA GLY A 280 -1.63 -11.42 -12.44
C GLY A 280 -2.87 -10.78 -11.80
N ALA A 281 -3.20 -9.53 -12.13
CA ALA A 281 -4.53 -8.96 -11.94
C ALA A 281 -5.28 -9.23 -13.25
N GLY A 282 -6.21 -10.18 -13.21
CA GLY A 282 -7.14 -10.36 -14.31
C GLY A 282 -7.81 -9.02 -14.68
N PRO A 283 -8.37 -8.91 -15.89
CA PRO A 283 -9.07 -7.72 -16.33
C PRO A 283 -10.09 -7.26 -15.28
N GLY A 284 -10.28 -5.94 -15.18
CA GLY A 284 -11.29 -5.38 -14.29
C GLY A 284 -12.70 -5.75 -14.74
N LEU A 285 -13.65 -5.75 -13.81
CA LEU A 285 -15.04 -6.02 -14.15
C LEU A 285 -15.72 -4.75 -14.70
N LYS A 286 -16.12 -4.80 -15.96
CA LYS A 286 -16.81 -3.71 -16.66
C LYS A 286 -18.30 -3.68 -16.30
N ALA A 287 -19.00 -4.81 -16.38
CA ALA A 287 -20.43 -4.90 -16.08
C ALA A 287 -20.82 -6.29 -15.53
N VAL A 288 -21.93 -6.35 -14.78
CA VAL A 288 -22.51 -7.58 -14.26
C VAL A 288 -24.01 -7.54 -14.47
N THR A 289 -24.56 -8.61 -15.03
CA THR A 289 -25.98 -8.76 -15.31
C THR A 289 -26.43 -10.17 -14.95
N GLN A 290 -27.71 -10.35 -14.62
CA GLN A 290 -28.33 -11.64 -14.33
C GLN A 290 -29.32 -11.97 -15.45
N PRO A 291 -28.87 -12.61 -16.56
CA PRO A 291 -29.74 -12.87 -17.71
C PRO A 291 -30.88 -13.86 -17.40
N ALA A 292 -30.68 -14.75 -16.42
CA ALA A 292 -31.68 -15.65 -15.88
C ALA A 292 -31.46 -15.81 -14.37
N LYS A 293 -32.48 -16.28 -13.62
CA LYS A 293 -32.39 -16.44 -12.15
C LYS A 293 -31.12 -17.17 -11.71
N ALA A 294 -30.79 -18.29 -12.36
CA ALA A 294 -29.63 -19.11 -12.02
C ALA A 294 -28.35 -18.78 -12.81
N GLU A 295 -28.28 -17.64 -13.50
CA GLU A 295 -27.15 -17.29 -14.36
C GLU A 295 -26.61 -15.89 -14.07
N ILE A 296 -25.29 -15.75 -14.10
CA ILE A 296 -24.59 -14.49 -13.86
C ILE A 296 -23.63 -14.25 -15.02
N ARG A 297 -23.84 -13.14 -15.73
CA ARG A 297 -23.00 -12.70 -16.84
C ARG A 297 -22.10 -11.55 -16.37
N MET A 298 -20.82 -11.67 -16.65
CA MET A 298 -19.78 -10.70 -16.28
C MET A 298 -19.02 -10.27 -17.52
N GLU A 299 -18.99 -8.96 -17.77
CA GLU A 299 -18.23 -8.36 -18.85
C GLU A 299 -16.98 -7.71 -18.29
N TRP A 300 -15.86 -7.91 -18.95
CA TRP A 300 -14.54 -7.53 -18.46
C TRP A 300 -13.95 -6.39 -19.29
N THR A 301 -13.01 -5.65 -18.70
CA THR A 301 -12.35 -4.52 -19.38
C THR A 301 -11.50 -4.94 -20.57
N ASP A 302 -11.10 -6.21 -20.65
CA ASP A 302 -10.41 -6.79 -21.82
C ASP A 302 -11.37 -7.27 -22.91
N GLY A 303 -12.66 -6.93 -22.81
CA GLY A 303 -13.70 -7.32 -23.77
C GLY A 303 -14.21 -8.76 -23.62
N HIS A 304 -13.63 -9.55 -22.72
CA HIS A 304 -14.11 -10.91 -22.45
C HIS A 304 -15.47 -10.91 -21.76
N VAL A 305 -16.21 -12.00 -21.92
CA VAL A 305 -17.49 -12.24 -21.23
C VAL A 305 -17.42 -13.60 -20.54
N SER A 306 -17.68 -13.61 -19.24
CA SER A 306 -17.82 -14.84 -18.46
C SER A 306 -19.29 -15.07 -18.10
N LEU A 307 -19.76 -16.29 -18.32
CA LEU A 307 -21.09 -16.74 -17.90
C LEU A 307 -20.92 -17.79 -16.80
N PHE A 308 -21.61 -17.60 -15.68
CA PHE A 308 -21.55 -18.48 -14.53
C PHE A 308 -22.93 -19.01 -14.18
N LYS A 309 -23.00 -20.27 -13.77
CA LYS A 309 -24.16 -20.76 -13.04
C LYS A 309 -24.08 -20.26 -11.60
N ALA A 310 -25.21 -19.80 -11.08
CA ALA A 310 -25.34 -19.31 -9.71
C ALA A 310 -24.89 -20.36 -8.68
N TYR A 311 -25.26 -21.63 -8.88
CA TYR A 311 -24.84 -22.75 -8.04
C TYR A 311 -23.31 -22.91 -7.98
N ASP A 312 -22.63 -22.89 -9.12
CA ASP A 312 -21.18 -23.08 -9.19
C ASP A 312 -20.43 -21.93 -8.49
N LEU A 313 -20.89 -20.70 -8.68
CA LEU A 313 -20.34 -19.55 -7.96
C LEU A 313 -20.59 -19.66 -6.45
N ARG A 314 -21.80 -20.06 -6.03
CA ARG A 314 -22.15 -20.24 -4.63
C ARG A 314 -21.29 -21.30 -3.93
N LEU A 315 -20.98 -22.40 -4.62
CA LEU A 315 -20.06 -23.43 -4.14
C LEU A 315 -18.63 -22.89 -4.00
N ALA A 316 -18.22 -21.95 -4.85
CA ALA A 316 -16.91 -21.33 -4.83
C ALA A 316 -16.79 -20.14 -3.85
N CYS A 317 -17.70 -20.02 -2.86
CA CYS A 317 -17.72 -18.91 -1.91
C CYS A 317 -16.42 -18.83 -1.09
N PRO A 318 -15.74 -17.66 -1.08
CA PRO A 318 -14.44 -17.53 -0.39
C PRO A 318 -14.54 -17.10 1.08
N CYS A 319 -15.72 -17.01 1.69
CA CYS A 319 -15.83 -16.51 3.06
C CYS A 319 -15.33 -17.52 4.10
N ALA A 320 -14.97 -17.03 5.29
CA ALA A 320 -14.51 -17.84 6.42
C ALA A 320 -15.53 -18.88 6.92
N ALA A 321 -16.82 -18.69 6.62
CA ALA A 321 -17.86 -19.66 6.92
C ALA A 321 -17.88 -20.85 5.93
N CYS A 322 -17.26 -20.69 4.76
CA CYS A 322 -17.30 -21.65 3.66
C CYS A 322 -15.93 -22.27 3.34
N VAL A 323 -14.84 -21.63 3.77
CA VAL A 323 -13.46 -22.09 3.59
C VAL A 323 -12.72 -21.97 4.91
N ASP A 324 -11.98 -23.00 5.29
CA ASP A 324 -11.07 -22.95 6.42
C ASP A 324 -9.88 -22.01 6.13
N GLU A 325 -9.72 -20.95 6.91
CA GLU A 325 -8.66 -19.95 6.69
C GLU A 325 -7.23 -20.49 6.88
N ARG A 326 -7.07 -21.63 7.58
CA ARG A 326 -5.78 -22.23 7.91
C ARG A 326 -5.36 -23.32 6.91
N THR A 327 -6.31 -24.09 6.39
CA THR A 327 -6.04 -25.19 5.45
C THR A 327 -6.42 -24.87 4.01
N GLY A 328 -7.29 -23.88 3.78
CA GLY A 328 -7.85 -23.58 2.46
C GLY A 328 -8.90 -24.58 2.00
N GLU A 329 -9.26 -25.56 2.84
CA GLU A 329 -10.24 -26.59 2.50
C GLU A 329 -11.66 -26.03 2.50
N MET A 330 -12.47 -26.45 1.53
CA MET A 330 -13.87 -26.07 1.45
C MET A 330 -14.67 -26.76 2.56
N ARG A 331 -15.22 -25.95 3.47
CA ARG A 331 -16.18 -26.37 4.50
C ARG A 331 -17.62 -26.41 3.98
N ILE A 332 -17.85 -25.89 2.77
CA ILE A 332 -19.14 -26.01 2.09
C ILE A 332 -19.48 -27.49 1.88
N ASN A 333 -20.67 -27.89 2.32
CA ASN A 333 -21.27 -29.16 1.95
C ASN A 333 -22.18 -28.96 0.72
N PRO A 334 -21.81 -29.48 -0.47
CA PRO A 334 -22.60 -29.29 -1.68
C PRO A 334 -24.03 -29.86 -1.59
N ALA A 335 -24.26 -30.86 -0.73
CA ALA A 335 -25.58 -31.47 -0.53
C ALA A 335 -26.56 -30.54 0.21
N GLN A 336 -26.07 -29.54 0.93
CA GLN A 336 -26.90 -28.57 1.67
C GLN A 336 -27.26 -27.33 0.86
N ILE A 337 -26.69 -27.17 -0.34
CA ILE A 337 -26.97 -26.03 -1.22
C ILE A 337 -27.91 -26.51 -2.33
N SER A 338 -29.06 -25.86 -2.46
CA SER A 338 -30.00 -26.14 -3.55
C SER A 338 -29.36 -25.87 -4.91
N LYS A 339 -29.56 -26.78 -5.87
CA LYS A 339 -29.14 -26.58 -7.27
C LYS A 339 -29.84 -25.39 -7.94
N GLU A 340 -30.94 -24.92 -7.35
CA GLU A 340 -31.70 -23.76 -7.81
C GLU A 340 -31.31 -22.45 -7.10
N VAL A 341 -30.24 -22.45 -6.29
CA VAL A 341 -29.77 -21.24 -5.60
C VAL A 341 -29.49 -20.11 -6.60
N TYR A 342 -29.92 -18.89 -6.28
CA TYR A 342 -29.72 -17.71 -7.10
C TYR A 342 -29.29 -16.50 -6.27
N PRO A 343 -28.57 -15.53 -6.86
CA PRO A 343 -28.31 -14.27 -6.19
C PRO A 343 -29.60 -13.44 -6.15
N VAL A 344 -29.98 -13.02 -4.95
CA VAL A 344 -31.06 -12.05 -4.69
C VAL A 344 -30.54 -10.63 -4.93
N LYS A 345 -29.27 -10.39 -4.61
CA LYS A 345 -28.60 -9.10 -4.84
C LYS A 345 -27.11 -9.33 -5.08
N PHE A 346 -26.50 -8.49 -5.89
CA PHE A 346 -25.05 -8.37 -5.98
C PHE A 346 -24.64 -6.90 -5.93
N GLU A 347 -23.55 -6.64 -5.25
CA GLU A 347 -23.04 -5.28 -5.05
C GLU A 347 -21.54 -5.27 -5.34
N ARG A 348 -21.07 -4.19 -5.95
CA ARG A 348 -19.63 -3.97 -6.09
C ARG A 348 -19.05 -3.65 -4.73
N VAL A 349 -18.01 -4.38 -4.36
CA VAL A 349 -17.23 -4.13 -3.14
C VAL A 349 -15.95 -3.43 -3.58
N GLY A 350 -15.99 -2.10 -3.52
CA GLY A 350 -14.93 -1.26 -4.07
C GLY A 350 -14.67 -1.53 -5.55
N SER A 351 -13.41 -1.43 -5.97
CA SER A 351 -12.98 -1.66 -7.36
C SER A 351 -12.47 -3.07 -7.64
N TYR A 352 -12.54 -3.98 -6.65
CA TYR A 352 -11.78 -5.23 -6.67
C TYR A 352 -12.63 -6.50 -6.65
N GLY A 353 -13.92 -6.43 -6.34
CA GLY A 353 -14.75 -7.61 -6.23
C GLY A 353 -16.24 -7.37 -6.15
N LEU A 354 -16.99 -8.48 -6.05
CA LEU A 354 -18.43 -8.53 -5.91
C LEU A 354 -18.84 -9.23 -4.62
N GLY A 355 -19.76 -8.63 -3.88
CA GLY A 355 -20.52 -9.30 -2.84
C GLY A 355 -21.83 -9.84 -3.40
N PHE A 356 -22.26 -11.02 -2.92
CA PHE A 356 -23.54 -11.61 -3.30
C PHE A 356 -24.38 -11.89 -2.05
N ARG A 357 -25.67 -11.56 -2.13
CA ARG A 357 -26.71 -12.07 -1.22
C ARG A 357 -27.48 -13.16 -1.96
N TRP A 358 -27.44 -14.37 -1.44
CA TRP A 358 -27.99 -15.58 -2.04
C TRP A 358 -29.37 -15.92 -1.47
N SER A 359 -30.15 -16.67 -2.24
CA SER A 359 -31.49 -17.12 -1.86
C SER A 359 -31.51 -18.11 -0.69
N ASP A 360 -30.37 -18.73 -0.37
CA ASP A 360 -30.17 -19.61 0.80
C ASP A 360 -29.86 -18.83 2.09
N GLY A 361 -29.94 -17.50 2.05
CA GLY A 361 -29.63 -16.61 3.17
C GLY A 361 -28.15 -16.23 3.32
N HIS A 362 -27.25 -16.83 2.53
CA HIS A 362 -25.82 -16.54 2.60
C HIS A 362 -25.49 -15.15 2.01
N SER A 363 -24.64 -14.36 2.67
CA SER A 363 -24.37 -12.97 2.23
C SER A 363 -22.97 -12.42 2.50
N THR A 364 -22.05 -13.23 3.02
CA THR A 364 -20.72 -12.77 3.46
C THR A 364 -19.60 -13.01 2.45
N GLY A 365 -19.89 -13.68 1.32
CA GLY A 365 -18.90 -13.98 0.28
C GLY A 365 -18.56 -12.77 -0.59
N ILE A 366 -17.28 -12.36 -0.56
CA ILE A 366 -16.73 -11.32 -1.46
C ILE A 366 -15.77 -11.99 -2.46
N TYR A 367 -16.12 -11.92 -3.74
CA TYR A 367 -15.39 -12.55 -4.83
C TYR A 367 -14.52 -11.50 -5.51
N THR A 368 -13.21 -11.65 -5.44
CA THR A 368 -12.29 -10.75 -6.17
C THR A 368 -12.42 -10.96 -7.68
N HIS A 369 -12.17 -9.92 -8.48
CA HIS A 369 -12.13 -10.00 -9.94
C HIS A 369 -11.18 -11.09 -10.44
N ALA A 370 -10.01 -11.23 -9.80
CA ALA A 370 -9.05 -12.28 -10.10
C ALA A 370 -9.64 -13.68 -9.84
N ARG A 371 -10.33 -13.88 -8.69
CA ARG A 371 -10.99 -15.15 -8.38
C ARG A 371 -12.12 -15.45 -9.35
N LEU A 372 -12.99 -14.49 -9.64
CA LEU A 372 -14.07 -14.65 -10.61
C LEU A 372 -13.52 -15.03 -11.98
N ARG A 373 -12.45 -14.37 -12.44
CA ARG A 373 -11.81 -14.72 -13.71
C ARG A 373 -11.16 -16.11 -13.67
N ALA A 374 -10.59 -16.49 -12.53
CA ALA A 374 -10.04 -17.82 -12.28
C ALA A 374 -11.12 -18.91 -12.07
N LEU A 375 -12.40 -18.55 -11.95
CA LEU A 375 -13.51 -19.51 -11.92
C LEU A 375 -14.17 -19.66 -13.29
N CYS A 376 -13.91 -18.79 -14.25
CA CYS A 376 -14.53 -18.86 -15.57
C CYS A 376 -14.17 -20.17 -16.29
N SER A 377 -15.17 -20.91 -16.77
CA SER A 377 -15.01 -22.23 -17.40
C SER A 377 -14.86 -22.18 -18.93
N CYS A 378 -14.73 -21.01 -19.54
CA CYS A 378 -14.61 -20.90 -20.99
C CYS A 378 -13.26 -21.43 -21.50
N ALA A 379 -13.23 -21.89 -22.75
CA ALA A 379 -12.06 -22.51 -23.37
C ALA A 379 -10.81 -21.61 -23.34
N ASP A 380 -10.97 -20.29 -23.55
CA ASP A 380 -9.86 -19.34 -23.53
C ASP A 380 -9.24 -19.18 -22.14
N CYS A 381 -10.08 -19.14 -21.10
CA CYS A 381 -9.61 -19.08 -19.72
C CYS A 381 -8.99 -20.41 -19.28
N GLN A 382 -9.50 -21.56 -19.75
CA GLN A 382 -8.90 -22.86 -19.49
C GLN A 382 -7.52 -23.00 -20.14
N LYS A 383 -7.36 -22.60 -21.41
CA LYS A 383 -6.06 -22.60 -22.11
C LYS A 383 -5.01 -21.74 -21.42
N ARG A 384 -5.39 -20.54 -20.94
CA ARG A 384 -4.51 -19.65 -20.17
C ARG A 384 -4.08 -20.22 -18.80
N ARG A 385 -4.85 -21.15 -18.22
CA ARG A 385 -4.48 -21.84 -16.97
C ARG A 385 -3.51 -22.98 -17.18
N MET A 386 -3.54 -23.62 -18.35
CA MET A 386 -2.63 -24.74 -18.67
C MET A 386 -1.27 -24.29 -19.22
N SER A 387 -1.10 -23.00 -19.49
CA SER A 387 0.11 -22.38 -20.06
C SER A 387 0.92 -21.56 -19.04
N LYS A 388 0.49 -21.56 -17.78
CA LYS A 388 1.22 -21.09 -16.60
C LYS A 388 1.50 -22.27 -15.70
#